data_AF-A0A952UHG9-F1
#
_entry.id   AF-A0A952UHG9-F1
#
_cell.length_a   1.000
_cell.length_b   1.000
_cell.length_c   1.000
_cell.angle_alpha   90.00
_cell.angle_beta   90.00
_cell.angle_gamma   90.00
#
_symmetry.space_group_name_H-M   'P 1'
#
loop_
_entity.id
_entity.type
_entity.pdbx_description
1 polymer ?
#
loop_
_entity_poly.entity_id
_entity_poly.type
_entity_poly.pdbx_seq_one_letter_code
_entity_poly.pdbx_strand_id
1 'polypeptide(L)'
;MQSLRNMVVDFLHENNGASDEEIAYALRQFVPSTQAVSLICRQLESEGVVKRIKRIGKPGGNYVVTEESQVVQRDVAEEMGVELPTADELPEVPKGQEHILELQQTGFIWVGDFTLSGTGINFFVGDKNEIADILIAFTIDGAVVYIANSPRSLGQSLATLTSNSAPAHLQRYNQYLRATLQRGKSVQIYILKDPGGLHYVGHRLSLCAGIFPTLVEHFRPVWNVNVGETAA
;
A
#
# COMPACT_ATOMS: atom_id res chain seq x y z
N MET A 1 -11.53 13.28 -25.95
CA MET A 1 -10.75 12.82 -24.79
C MET A 1 -9.77 11.77 -25.30
N GLN A 2 -8.46 12.03 -25.24
CA GLN A 2 -7.46 10.99 -25.51
C GLN A 2 -7.58 9.91 -24.42
N SER A 3 -7.56 8.64 -24.82
CA SER A 3 -7.57 7.55 -23.85
C SER A 3 -6.25 7.54 -23.08
N LEU A 4 -6.28 7.11 -21.81
CA LEU A 4 -5.08 6.98 -20.99
C LEU A 4 -4.01 6.09 -21.65
N ARG A 5 -4.47 5.08 -22.41
CA ARG A 5 -3.63 4.23 -23.26
C ARG A 5 -2.87 5.03 -24.31
N ASN A 6 -3.55 5.92 -25.06
CA ASN A 6 -2.89 6.73 -26.08
C ASN A 6 -1.90 7.73 -25.46
N MET A 7 -2.24 8.31 -24.31
CA MET A 7 -1.33 9.24 -23.60
C MET A 7 -0.02 8.55 -23.16
N VAL A 8 -0.10 7.30 -22.70
CA VAL A 8 1.09 6.51 -22.33
C VAL A 8 1.94 6.18 -23.57
N VAL A 9 1.31 5.82 -24.69
CA VAL A 9 2.01 5.52 -25.95
C VAL A 9 2.67 6.77 -26.52
N ASP A 10 1.95 7.90 -26.59
CA ASP A 10 2.47 9.19 -27.07
C ASP A 10 3.67 9.64 -26.21
N PHE A 11 3.57 9.50 -24.88
CA PHE A 11 4.68 9.81 -23.97
C PHE A 11 5.91 8.93 -24.23
N LEU A 12 5.71 7.62 -24.45
CA LEU A 12 6.79 6.67 -24.72
C LEU A 12 7.43 6.84 -26.10
N HIS A 13 6.70 7.39 -27.08
CA HIS A 13 7.27 7.79 -28.38
C HIS A 13 8.27 8.94 -28.24
N GLU A 14 8.01 9.90 -27.36
CA GLU A 14 8.91 11.05 -27.12
C GLU A 14 9.98 10.74 -26.06
N ASN A 15 9.70 9.85 -25.11
CA ASN A 15 10.55 9.56 -23.95
C ASN A 15 10.84 8.05 -23.83
N ASN A 16 11.50 7.52 -24.86
CA ASN A 16 11.82 6.11 -24.96
C ASN A 16 12.75 5.66 -23.82
N GLY A 17 12.44 4.55 -23.17
CA GLY A 17 13.20 4.03 -22.04
C GLY A 17 12.74 4.51 -20.66
N ALA A 18 11.58 5.18 -20.57
CA ALA A 18 10.98 5.57 -19.31
C ALA A 18 10.47 4.37 -18.49
N SER A 19 10.51 4.49 -17.16
CA SER A 19 9.95 3.53 -16.22
C SER A 19 8.46 3.78 -15.96
N ASP A 20 7.77 2.79 -15.39
CA ASP A 20 6.38 2.93 -14.90
C ASP A 20 6.19 4.19 -14.03
N GLU A 21 7.21 4.50 -13.20
CA GLU A 21 7.21 5.64 -12.27
C GLU A 21 7.41 6.97 -12.99
N GLU A 22 8.30 7.03 -13.99
CA GLU A 22 8.55 8.24 -14.78
C GLU A 22 7.32 8.60 -15.63
N ILE A 23 6.66 7.60 -16.20
CA ILE A 23 5.43 7.76 -16.98
C ILE A 23 4.28 8.23 -16.06
N ALA A 24 4.11 7.61 -14.89
CA ALA A 24 3.07 7.98 -13.93
C ALA A 24 3.27 9.38 -13.37
N TYR A 25 4.52 9.77 -13.12
CA TYR A 25 4.85 11.12 -12.67
C TYR A 25 4.57 12.16 -13.76
N ALA A 26 4.96 11.89 -15.01
CA ALA A 26 4.73 12.80 -16.14
C ALA A 26 3.23 12.98 -16.43
N LEU A 27 2.44 11.92 -16.30
CA LEU A 27 1.01 11.92 -16.60
C LEU A 27 0.12 12.11 -15.36
N ARG A 28 0.66 12.53 -14.21
CA ARG A 28 -0.03 12.64 -12.90
C ARG A 28 -1.36 13.43 -12.89
N GLN A 29 -1.56 14.33 -13.86
CA GLN A 29 -2.81 15.10 -13.99
C GLN A 29 -3.93 14.31 -14.66
N PHE A 30 -3.57 13.21 -15.34
CA PHE A 30 -4.46 12.40 -16.17
C PHE A 30 -4.51 10.93 -15.72
N VAL A 31 -3.53 10.48 -14.92
CA VAL A 31 -3.49 9.11 -14.39
C VAL A 31 -3.73 9.09 -12.89
N PRO A 32 -4.64 8.23 -12.40
CA PRO A 32 -4.93 8.14 -10.98
C PRO A 32 -3.81 7.48 -10.16
N SER A 33 -2.92 6.67 -10.76
CA SER A 33 -1.83 6.01 -10.04
C SER A 33 -0.78 5.38 -10.96
N THR A 34 0.40 5.09 -10.41
CA THR A 34 1.47 4.30 -11.06
C THR A 34 1.02 2.89 -11.43
N GLN A 35 0.03 2.33 -10.72
CA GLN A 35 -0.55 1.03 -11.07
C GLN A 35 -1.37 1.09 -12.35
N ALA A 36 -2.13 2.17 -12.57
CA ALA A 36 -2.87 2.32 -13.82
C ALA A 36 -1.91 2.43 -15.01
N VAL A 37 -0.77 3.12 -14.84
CA VAL A 37 0.32 3.10 -15.83
C VAL A 37 0.91 1.71 -16.01
N SER A 38 1.30 1.03 -14.93
CA SER A 38 1.94 -0.28 -15.04
C SER A 38 1.02 -1.34 -15.65
N LEU A 39 -0.29 -1.29 -15.35
CA LEU A 39 -1.28 -2.16 -15.97
C LEU A 39 -1.39 -1.89 -17.48
N ILE A 40 -1.42 -0.62 -17.87
CA ILE A 40 -1.43 -0.22 -19.28
C ILE A 40 -0.12 -0.62 -19.97
N CYS A 41 1.03 -0.38 -19.36
CA CYS A 41 2.32 -0.76 -19.93
C CYS A 41 2.48 -2.29 -20.07
N ARG A 42 1.98 -3.08 -19.11
CA ARG A 42 1.93 -4.55 -19.22
C ARG A 42 0.96 -5.01 -20.29
N GLN A 43 -0.18 -4.34 -20.41
CA GLN A 43 -1.14 -4.61 -21.48
C GLN A 43 -0.50 -4.30 -22.85
N LEU A 44 0.10 -3.13 -23.01
CA LEU A 44 0.83 -2.74 -24.21
C LEU A 44 2.01 -3.68 -24.51
N GLU A 45 2.66 -4.24 -23.48
CA GLU A 45 3.71 -5.25 -23.63
C GLU A 45 3.16 -6.60 -24.11
N SER A 46 2.04 -7.07 -23.55
CA SER A 46 1.34 -8.27 -24.03
C SER A 46 0.81 -8.13 -25.45
N GLU A 47 0.55 -6.89 -25.86
CA GLU A 47 0.06 -6.50 -27.19
C GLU A 47 1.19 -6.27 -28.19
N GLY A 48 2.46 -6.37 -27.78
CA GLY A 48 3.63 -6.14 -28.64
C GLY A 48 3.85 -4.67 -29.03
N VAL A 49 3.23 -3.73 -28.33
CA VAL A 49 3.36 -2.28 -28.58
C VAL A 49 4.61 -1.71 -27.91
N VAL A 50 4.95 -2.22 -26.72
CA VAL A 50 6.14 -1.82 -25.98
C VAL A 50 6.89 -3.06 -25.48
N LYS A 51 8.20 -2.94 -25.29
CA LYS A 51 9.06 -4.00 -24.76
C LYS A 51 9.75 -3.53 -23.50
N ARG A 52 9.68 -4.33 -22.43
CA ARG A 52 10.37 -4.02 -21.19
C ARG A 52 11.82 -4.49 -21.22
N ILE A 53 12.76 -3.58 -21.00
CA ILE A 53 14.20 -3.83 -20.97
C ILE A 53 14.72 -3.57 -19.55
N LYS A 54 15.45 -4.53 -18.96
CA LYS A 54 16.05 -4.35 -17.64
C LYS A 54 17.21 -3.36 -17.70
N ARG A 55 17.19 -2.37 -16.81
CA ARG A 55 18.29 -1.41 -16.67
C ARG A 55 19.40 -2.01 -15.79
N ILE A 56 20.65 -1.88 -16.21
CA ILE A 56 21.80 -2.29 -15.38
C ILE A 56 21.90 -1.31 -14.20
N GLY A 57 21.83 -1.82 -12.97
CA GLY A 57 22.10 -1.05 -11.75
C GLY A 57 20.91 -0.29 -11.13
N LYS A 58 19.67 -0.47 -11.61
CA LYS A 58 18.47 0.06 -10.93
C LYS A 58 17.33 -0.98 -10.86
N PRO A 59 16.56 -1.03 -9.77
CA PRO A 59 15.35 -1.84 -9.69
C PRO A 59 14.25 -1.20 -10.56
N GLY A 60 14.02 -1.74 -11.75
CA GLY A 60 12.97 -1.26 -12.67
C GLY A 60 13.25 -1.66 -14.12
N GLY A 61 12.21 -2.07 -14.85
CA GLY A 61 12.29 -2.28 -16.29
C GLY A 61 11.85 -1.04 -17.06
N ASN A 62 12.60 -0.66 -18.09
CA ASN A 62 12.33 0.46 -18.99
C ASN A 62 11.43 0.01 -20.14
N TYR A 63 10.55 0.87 -20.65
CA TYR A 63 9.71 0.55 -21.82
C TYR A 63 10.27 1.14 -23.10
N VAL A 64 10.31 0.35 -24.17
CA VAL A 64 10.71 0.77 -25.52
C VAL A 64 9.62 0.42 -26.52
N VAL A 65 9.12 1.38 -27.31
CA VAL A 65 8.06 1.12 -28.32
C VAL A 65 8.61 0.25 -29.45
N THR A 66 7.89 -0.82 -29.81
CA THR A 66 8.25 -1.75 -30.90
C THR A 66 7.48 -1.41 -32.18
N GLU A 67 8.15 -1.45 -33.34
CA GLU A 67 7.57 -1.01 -34.64
C GLU A 67 6.45 -1.92 -35.19
N GLU A 68 6.09 -3.01 -34.52
CA GLU A 68 5.19 -4.05 -35.03
C GLU A 68 4.06 -4.36 -34.02
N SER A 69 2.91 -3.69 -34.12
CA SER A 69 1.78 -3.85 -33.18
C SER A 69 0.55 -4.50 -33.81
N GLN A 70 0.13 -5.67 -33.31
CA GLN A 70 -1.25 -6.19 -33.41
C GLN A 70 -1.65 -6.92 -32.09
N VAL A 71 -2.78 -6.50 -31.52
CA VAL A 71 -3.30 -6.79 -30.17
C VAL A 71 -4.18 -8.05 -30.12
N VAL A 72 -3.97 -8.98 -29.16
CA VAL A 72 -4.92 -10.06 -28.81
C VAL A 72 -4.98 -10.27 -27.29
N GLN A 73 -6.19 -10.34 -26.70
CA GLN A 73 -6.46 -10.45 -25.24
C GLN A 73 -6.55 -11.91 -24.73
N ARG A 74 -6.15 -12.18 -23.48
CA ARG A 74 -6.52 -13.39 -22.69
C ARG A 74 -6.48 -13.16 -21.16
N ASP A 75 -7.48 -13.68 -20.45
CA ASP A 75 -7.65 -13.71 -18.99
C ASP A 75 -6.95 -14.91 -18.33
N VAL A 76 -6.43 -14.77 -17.09
CA VAL A 76 -5.93 -15.89 -16.27
C VAL A 76 -6.22 -15.67 -14.78
N ALA A 77 -6.85 -16.67 -14.16
CA ALA A 77 -6.99 -16.87 -12.71
C ALA A 77 -6.36 -18.22 -12.29
N GLU A 78 -6.12 -18.40 -10.97
CA GLU A 78 -5.56 -19.56 -10.22
C GLU A 78 -4.00 -19.64 -10.14
N GLU A 79 -3.32 -19.98 -9.03
CA GLU A 79 -3.59 -20.82 -7.83
C GLU A 79 -2.87 -20.30 -6.55
N MET A 80 -3.39 -20.60 -5.35
CA MET A 80 -2.64 -21.10 -4.17
C MET A 80 -3.59 -21.39 -2.98
N GLY A 81 -3.51 -22.61 -2.43
CA GLY A 81 -4.37 -23.15 -1.36
C GLY A 81 -4.06 -22.66 0.07
N VAL A 82 -4.18 -21.36 0.32
CA VAL A 82 -4.43 -20.83 1.67
C VAL A 82 -5.91 -20.48 1.71
N GLU A 83 -6.69 -21.14 2.56
CA GLU A 83 -8.07 -20.70 2.83
C GLU A 83 -8.01 -19.31 3.43
N LEU A 84 -8.35 -18.33 2.61
CA LEU A 84 -8.42 -16.94 2.99
C LEU A 84 -9.77 -16.70 3.65
N PRO A 85 -9.83 -15.82 4.66
CA PRO A 85 -11.09 -15.50 5.30
C PRO A 85 -12.08 -15.04 4.22
N THR A 86 -13.24 -15.69 4.20
CA THR A 86 -14.37 -15.40 3.33
C THR A 86 -14.91 -13.99 3.59
N ALA A 87 -15.82 -13.49 2.74
CA ALA A 87 -16.34 -12.12 2.89
C ALA A 87 -16.97 -11.89 4.27
N ASP A 88 -17.63 -12.92 4.77
CA ASP A 88 -18.36 -12.93 6.05
C ASP A 88 -17.41 -13.06 7.26
N GLU A 89 -16.15 -13.43 7.05
CA GLU A 89 -15.13 -13.57 8.11
C GLU A 89 -14.25 -12.33 8.28
N LEU A 90 -14.34 -11.35 7.37
CA LEU A 90 -13.72 -10.04 7.61
C LEU A 90 -14.65 -9.19 8.48
N PRO A 91 -14.11 -8.48 9.48
CA PRO A 91 -14.91 -7.54 10.22
C PRO A 91 -15.41 -6.44 9.29
N GLU A 92 -16.67 -6.05 9.46
CA GLU A 92 -17.29 -4.98 8.66
C GLU A 92 -16.51 -3.69 8.85
N VAL A 93 -16.04 -3.13 7.74
CA VAL A 93 -15.36 -1.83 7.73
C VAL A 93 -16.44 -0.74 7.71
N PRO A 94 -16.56 0.09 8.76
CA PRO A 94 -17.46 1.23 8.72
C PRO A 94 -17.05 2.17 7.58
N LYS A 95 -18.02 2.79 6.90
CA LYS A 95 -17.72 3.87 5.95
C LYS A 95 -17.51 5.15 6.75
N GLY A 96 -16.32 5.75 6.67
CA GLY A 96 -15.99 6.88 7.54
C GLY A 96 -14.91 7.78 7.00
N GLN A 97 -15.21 8.55 5.94
CA GLN A 97 -14.26 9.55 5.39
C GLN A 97 -13.75 10.56 6.43
N GLU A 98 -14.47 10.76 7.53
CA GLU A 98 -14.12 11.66 8.64
C GLU A 98 -12.82 11.26 9.35
N HIS A 99 -12.50 9.96 9.44
CA HIS A 99 -11.32 9.48 10.15
C HIS A 99 -10.00 9.92 9.49
N ILE A 100 -9.95 10.08 8.16
CA ILE A 100 -8.73 10.59 7.49
C ILE A 100 -8.44 12.02 7.92
N LEU A 101 -9.46 12.88 7.98
CA LEU A 101 -9.28 14.27 8.39
C LEU A 101 -8.78 14.36 9.84
N GLU A 102 -9.35 13.55 10.73
CA GLU A 102 -8.92 13.47 12.12
C GLU A 102 -7.47 12.96 12.27
N LEU A 103 -7.10 11.93 11.50
CA LEU A 103 -5.71 11.45 11.43
C LEU A 103 -4.76 12.59 11.03
N GLN A 104 -5.09 13.32 9.96
CA GLN A 104 -4.27 14.43 9.48
C GLN A 104 -4.16 15.57 10.49
N GLN A 105 -5.26 15.91 11.17
CA GLN A 105 -5.27 16.91 12.25
C GLN A 105 -4.43 16.47 13.47
N THR A 106 -4.38 15.17 13.74
CA THR A 106 -3.53 14.57 14.77
C THR A 106 -2.05 14.56 14.36
N GLY A 107 -1.74 14.86 13.09
CA GLY A 107 -0.39 14.92 12.54
C GLY A 107 0.07 13.67 11.79
N PHE A 108 -0.84 12.73 11.53
CA PHE A 108 -0.53 11.61 10.64
C PHE A 108 -0.34 12.10 9.21
N ILE A 109 0.63 11.51 8.52
CA ILE A 109 0.90 11.77 7.11
C ILE A 109 0.70 10.49 6.32
N TRP A 110 0.07 10.60 5.15
CA TRP A 110 0.04 9.50 4.19
C TRP A 110 1.46 9.20 3.69
N VAL A 111 1.77 7.91 3.55
CA VAL A 111 3.10 7.45 3.13
C VAL A 111 3.09 6.48 1.97
N GLY A 112 1.94 5.89 1.64
CA GLY A 112 1.81 4.97 0.52
C GLY A 112 0.64 4.02 0.72
N ASP A 113 0.58 3.00 -0.12
CA ASP A 113 -0.49 2.02 -0.13
C ASP A 113 0.08 0.59 -0.20
N PHE A 114 -0.69 -0.38 0.27
CA PHE A 114 -0.40 -1.78 0.00
C PHE A 114 -0.87 -2.17 -1.39
N THR A 115 -0.13 -3.10 -1.99
CA THR A 115 -0.40 -3.61 -3.32
C THR A 115 -0.26 -5.12 -3.31
N LEU A 116 -1.07 -5.82 -4.09
CA LEU A 116 -0.93 -7.26 -4.27
C LEU A 116 -0.19 -7.52 -5.59
N SER A 117 0.89 -8.30 -5.54
CA SER A 117 1.57 -8.78 -6.76
C SER A 117 1.74 -10.29 -6.70
N GLY A 118 1.03 -11.01 -7.57
CA GLY A 118 0.97 -12.47 -7.50
C GLY A 118 0.42 -12.89 -6.13
N THR A 119 1.24 -13.58 -5.34
CA THR A 119 0.87 -14.12 -4.01
C THR A 119 1.36 -13.27 -2.83
N GLY A 120 2.19 -12.24 -3.10
CA GLY A 120 2.82 -11.39 -2.10
C GLY A 120 2.12 -10.04 -1.92
N ILE A 121 2.11 -9.56 -0.67
CA ILE A 121 1.71 -8.18 -0.33
C ILE A 121 2.97 -7.31 -0.36
N ASN A 122 2.97 -6.30 -1.23
CA ASN A 122 4.03 -5.30 -1.30
C ASN A 122 3.51 -3.95 -0.77
N PHE A 123 4.45 -3.08 -0.41
CA PHE A 123 4.19 -1.69 -0.06
C PHE A 123 5.31 -0.82 -0.63
N PHE A 124 5.02 0.44 -0.90
CA PHE A 124 6.02 1.45 -1.21
C PHE A 124 5.78 2.66 -0.31
N VAL A 125 6.81 3.05 0.44
CA VAL A 125 6.74 4.17 1.39
C VAL A 125 7.79 5.25 1.13
N GLY A 126 8.47 5.17 -0.03
CA GLY A 126 9.52 6.09 -0.45
C GLY A 126 10.61 6.29 0.60
N ASP A 127 11.08 7.54 0.72
CA ASP A 127 12.17 7.94 1.62
C ASP A 127 11.81 7.83 3.12
N LYS A 128 10.53 7.54 3.45
CA LYS A 128 10.06 7.40 4.83
C LYS A 128 10.33 6.02 5.43
N ASN A 129 10.96 5.13 4.67
CA ASN A 129 11.25 3.74 5.05
C ASN A 129 12.06 3.61 6.36
N GLU A 130 12.96 4.56 6.61
CA GLU A 130 13.88 4.53 7.77
C GLU A 130 13.33 5.21 9.03
N ILE A 131 12.14 5.83 8.95
CA ILE A 131 11.54 6.51 10.11
C ILE A 131 11.15 5.47 11.15
N ALA A 132 11.68 5.61 12.37
CA ALA A 132 11.40 4.76 13.53
C ALA A 132 10.69 5.54 14.64
N ASP A 133 10.22 4.82 15.67
CA ASP A 133 9.39 5.36 16.77
C ASP A 133 8.13 6.05 16.20
N ILE A 134 7.24 5.21 15.66
CA ILE A 134 6.08 5.63 14.88
C ILE A 134 4.80 4.98 15.35
N LEU A 135 3.69 5.66 15.10
CA LEU A 135 2.39 5.02 14.95
C LEU A 135 2.10 4.80 13.48
N ILE A 136 1.56 3.63 13.16
CA ILE A 136 1.12 3.25 11.83
C ILE A 136 -0.39 3.11 11.90
N ALA A 137 -1.11 3.71 10.96
CA ALA A 137 -2.53 3.53 10.77
C ALA A 137 -2.82 3.04 9.35
N PHE A 138 -3.73 2.06 9.24
CA PHE A 138 -4.25 1.62 7.94
C PHE A 138 -5.67 2.11 7.75
N THR A 139 -5.98 2.55 6.55
CA THR A 139 -7.34 2.97 6.18
C THR A 139 -7.86 2.20 4.98
N ILE A 140 -9.17 1.96 4.98
CA ILE A 140 -9.93 1.40 3.86
C ILE A 140 -11.16 2.26 3.67
N ASP A 141 -11.39 2.76 2.46
CA ASP A 141 -12.56 3.58 2.11
C ASP A 141 -12.77 4.79 3.07
N GLY A 142 -11.67 5.35 3.59
CA GLY A 142 -11.67 6.47 4.53
C GLY A 142 -11.63 6.09 6.01
N ALA A 143 -11.99 4.87 6.38
CA ALA A 143 -12.04 4.46 7.78
C ALA A 143 -10.72 3.86 8.26
N VAL A 144 -10.29 4.26 9.46
CA VAL A 144 -9.18 3.59 10.18
C VAL A 144 -9.59 2.18 10.56
N VAL A 145 -8.87 1.18 10.05
CA VAL A 145 -9.14 -0.24 10.32
C VAL A 145 -8.10 -0.87 11.23
N TYR A 146 -6.90 -0.29 11.31
CA TYR A 146 -5.81 -0.80 12.13
C TYR A 146 -4.92 0.34 12.61
N ILE A 147 -4.45 0.27 13.84
CA ILE A 147 -3.40 1.13 14.41
C ILE A 147 -2.36 0.25 15.11
N ALA A 148 -1.09 0.55 14.92
CA ALA A 148 0.00 -0.09 15.65
C ALA A 148 1.06 0.91 16.10
N ASN A 149 1.61 0.68 17.28
CA ASN A 149 2.87 1.27 17.70
C ASN A 149 4.04 0.42 17.20
N SER A 150 5.09 1.07 16.70
CA SER A 150 6.35 0.39 16.43
C SER A 150 7.56 1.24 16.80
N PRO A 151 8.49 0.74 17.62
CA PRO A 151 9.79 1.37 17.82
C PRO A 151 10.75 1.11 16.64
N ARG A 152 10.41 0.20 15.73
CA ARG A 152 11.24 -0.15 14.55
C ARG A 152 10.97 0.84 13.41
N SER A 153 11.82 0.78 12.38
CA SER A 153 11.56 1.58 11.18
C SER A 153 10.26 1.16 10.50
N LEU A 154 9.66 2.08 9.74
CA LEU A 154 8.45 1.83 8.97
C LEU A 154 8.64 0.62 8.04
N GLY A 155 9.75 0.57 7.31
CA GLY A 155 10.07 -0.54 6.41
C GLY A 155 10.12 -1.89 7.11
N GLN A 156 10.81 -1.95 8.25
CA GLN A 156 10.92 -3.18 9.03
C GLN A 156 9.57 -3.62 9.60
N SER A 157 8.75 -2.66 10.05
CA SER A 157 7.43 -2.91 10.62
C SER A 157 6.48 -3.48 9.57
N LEU A 158 6.40 -2.83 8.40
CA LEU A 158 5.58 -3.28 7.29
C LEU A 158 6.07 -4.61 6.72
N ALA A 159 7.39 -4.80 6.54
CA ALA A 159 7.94 -6.06 6.05
C ALA A 159 7.65 -7.24 6.98
N THR A 160 7.69 -7.01 8.30
CA THR A 160 7.34 -8.04 9.29
C THR A 160 5.87 -8.41 9.18
N LEU A 161 4.99 -7.42 9.01
CA LEU A 161 3.55 -7.62 8.86
C LEU A 161 3.20 -8.34 7.55
N THR A 162 3.82 -7.97 6.43
CA THR A 162 3.48 -8.50 5.10
C THR A 162 4.14 -9.84 4.78
N SER A 163 5.08 -10.29 5.62
CA SER A 163 5.74 -11.59 5.48
C SER A 163 4.74 -12.76 5.44
N ASN A 164 5.01 -13.74 4.59
CA ASN A 164 4.28 -15.02 4.55
C ASN A 164 4.43 -15.83 5.86
N SER A 165 5.41 -15.48 6.69
CA SER A 165 5.64 -16.06 8.01
C SER A 165 5.62 -14.97 9.09
N ALA A 166 4.62 -14.07 9.01
CA ALA A 166 4.42 -13.07 10.06
C ALA A 166 4.28 -13.75 11.44
N PRO A 167 4.79 -13.14 12.52
CA PRO A 167 4.58 -13.65 13.88
C PRO A 167 3.10 -13.92 14.16
N ALA A 168 2.80 -14.90 15.03
CA ALA A 168 1.42 -15.35 15.28
C ALA A 168 0.45 -14.20 15.61
N HIS A 169 0.88 -13.22 16.41
CA HIS A 169 0.06 -12.05 16.77
C HIS A 169 -0.20 -11.08 15.60
N LEU A 170 0.55 -11.19 14.49
CA LEU A 170 0.39 -10.39 13.28
C LEU A 170 -0.23 -11.18 12.11
N GLN A 171 -0.27 -12.51 12.20
CA GLN A 171 -0.74 -13.37 11.13
C GLN A 171 -2.19 -13.06 10.72
N ARG A 172 -3.05 -12.74 11.69
CA ARG A 172 -4.42 -12.32 11.43
C ARG A 172 -4.50 -11.04 10.59
N TYR A 173 -3.70 -10.03 10.93
CA TYR A 173 -3.65 -8.78 10.17
C TYR A 173 -3.12 -8.99 8.76
N ASN A 174 -2.11 -9.88 8.59
CA ASN A 174 -1.63 -10.28 7.26
C ASN A 174 -2.75 -10.90 6.41
N GLN A 175 -3.55 -11.79 7.00
CA GLN A 175 -4.69 -12.41 6.32
C GLN A 175 -5.77 -11.38 5.95
N TYR A 176 -6.13 -10.48 6.87
CA TYR A 176 -7.09 -9.40 6.60
C TYR A 176 -6.64 -8.47 5.49
N LEU A 177 -5.35 -8.09 5.51
CA LEU A 177 -4.74 -7.29 4.47
C LEU A 177 -4.77 -8.01 3.11
N ARG A 178 -4.37 -9.28 3.06
CA ARG A 178 -4.38 -10.08 1.82
C ARG A 178 -5.80 -10.19 1.24
N ALA A 179 -6.77 -10.59 2.07
CA ALA A 179 -8.16 -10.77 1.65
C ALA A 179 -8.78 -9.45 1.16
N THR A 180 -8.46 -8.33 1.82
CA THR A 180 -8.89 -6.99 1.40
C THR A 180 -8.34 -6.64 0.02
N LEU A 181 -7.04 -6.81 -0.19
CA LEU A 181 -6.39 -6.48 -1.47
C LEU A 181 -6.85 -7.38 -2.61
N GLN A 182 -7.09 -8.68 -2.36
CA GLN A 182 -7.61 -9.62 -3.36
C GLN A 182 -9.01 -9.24 -3.86
N ARG A 183 -9.79 -8.55 -3.04
CA ARG A 183 -11.11 -8.01 -3.40
C ARG A 183 -11.03 -6.67 -4.14
N GLY A 184 -9.83 -6.22 -4.51
CA GLY A 184 -9.61 -4.98 -5.23
C GLY A 184 -9.76 -3.72 -4.39
N LYS A 185 -9.83 -3.84 -3.06
CA LYS A 185 -9.86 -2.67 -2.17
C LYS A 185 -8.44 -2.14 -1.95
N SER A 186 -8.32 -0.81 -1.86
CA SER A 186 -7.06 -0.15 -1.51
C SER A 186 -6.91 -0.06 0.01
N VAL A 187 -5.71 -0.34 0.51
CA VAL A 187 -5.35 -0.12 1.92
C VAL A 187 -4.25 0.92 1.98
N GLN A 188 -4.57 2.09 2.52
CA GLN A 188 -3.63 3.20 2.61
C GLN A 188 -2.88 3.15 3.93
N ILE A 189 -1.65 3.67 3.92
CA ILE A 189 -0.74 3.68 5.05
C ILE A 189 -0.52 5.12 5.48
N TYR A 190 -0.80 5.39 6.75
CA TYR A 190 -0.53 6.65 7.42
C TYR A 190 0.45 6.42 8.56
N ILE A 191 1.33 7.40 8.81
CA ILE A 191 2.23 7.36 9.96
C ILE A 191 2.18 8.64 10.76
N LEU A 192 2.37 8.53 12.07
CA LEU A 192 2.73 9.64 12.95
C LEU A 192 4.11 9.33 13.52
N LYS A 193 5.05 10.28 13.37
CA LYS A 193 6.41 10.16 13.87
C LYS A 193 6.54 10.82 15.23
N ASP A 194 7.25 10.17 16.14
CA ASP A 194 7.63 10.79 17.41
C ASP A 194 8.57 12.00 17.18
N PRO A 195 8.24 13.19 17.70
CA PRO A 195 9.12 14.36 17.61
C PRO A 195 10.40 14.24 18.47
N GLY A 196 10.49 13.27 19.38
CA GLY A 196 11.66 12.94 20.19
C GLY A 196 11.94 13.90 21.35
N GLY A 197 11.05 14.86 21.62
CA GLY A 197 11.28 15.95 22.58
C GLY A 197 10.97 15.62 24.04
N LEU A 198 10.19 14.57 24.31
CA LEU A 198 9.66 14.33 25.65
C LEU A 198 10.66 13.56 26.54
N HIS A 199 10.99 14.13 27.70
CA HIS A 199 11.91 13.53 28.66
C HIS A 199 11.33 13.60 30.08
N TYR A 200 11.51 12.53 30.86
CA TYR A 200 11.16 12.47 32.27
C TYR A 200 12.34 11.91 33.08
N VAL A 201 12.88 12.74 33.98
CA VAL A 201 14.04 12.38 34.83
C VAL A 201 15.21 11.80 34.00
N GLY A 202 15.51 12.43 32.87
CA GLY A 202 16.58 12.00 31.97
C GLY A 202 16.25 10.79 31.07
N HIS A 203 15.06 10.19 31.20
CA HIS A 203 14.59 9.14 30.31
C HIS A 203 13.77 9.72 29.16
N ARG A 204 14.10 9.36 27.92
CA ARG A 204 13.27 9.68 26.75
C ARG A 204 11.97 8.90 26.82
N LEU A 205 10.86 9.59 26.66
CA LEU A 205 9.53 9.00 26.54
C LEU A 205 9.11 9.01 25.08
N SER A 206 8.51 7.89 24.62
CA SER A 206 7.89 7.84 23.30
C SER A 206 6.47 8.41 23.39
N LEU A 207 6.24 9.54 22.74
CA LEU A 207 4.91 10.13 22.55
C LEU A 207 4.01 9.13 21.82
N CYS A 208 4.55 8.47 20.78
CA CYS A 208 3.82 7.45 20.04
C CYS A 208 3.34 6.33 20.96
N ALA A 209 4.20 5.83 21.86
CA ALA A 209 3.80 4.80 22.84
C ALA A 209 2.74 5.31 23.82
N GLY A 210 2.85 6.57 24.24
CA GLY A 210 1.91 7.19 25.19
C GLY A 210 0.50 7.38 24.63
N ILE A 211 0.36 7.85 23.38
CA ILE A 211 -0.95 8.18 22.80
C ILE A 211 -1.63 6.97 22.11
N PHE A 212 -0.87 5.90 21.83
CA PHE A 212 -1.39 4.73 21.11
C PHE A 212 -2.69 4.17 21.70
N PRO A 213 -2.81 3.90 23.02
CA PRO A 213 -4.03 3.35 23.58
C PRO A 213 -5.24 4.27 23.39
N THR A 214 -5.06 5.59 23.56
CA THR A 214 -6.10 6.59 23.34
C THR A 214 -6.60 6.60 21.90
N LEU A 215 -5.71 6.47 20.92
CA LEU A 215 -6.11 6.43 19.51
C LEU A 215 -6.84 5.14 19.14
N VAL A 216 -6.43 4.00 19.70
CA VAL A 216 -7.16 2.74 19.51
C VAL A 216 -8.56 2.81 20.12
N GLU A 217 -8.70 3.39 21.31
CA GLU A 217 -10.00 3.58 21.95
C GLU A 217 -10.92 4.55 21.19
N HIS A 218 -10.34 5.64 20.65
CA HIS A 218 -11.06 6.66 19.88
C HIS A 218 -11.55 6.12 18.53
N PHE A 219 -10.65 5.57 17.72
CA PHE A 219 -10.99 5.11 16.37
C PHE A 219 -11.66 3.74 16.33
N ARG A 220 -11.56 2.95 17.41
CA ARG A 220 -12.03 1.55 17.50
C ARG A 220 -11.73 0.74 16.23
N PRO A 221 -10.45 0.68 15.79
CA PRO A 221 -10.08 0.03 14.56
C PRO A 221 -10.49 -1.45 14.59
N VAL A 222 -11.33 -1.84 13.63
CA VAL A 222 -11.96 -3.16 13.60
C VAL A 222 -10.98 -4.33 13.52
N TRP A 223 -9.75 -4.09 13.04
CA TRP A 223 -8.73 -5.13 13.04
C TRP A 223 -8.08 -5.30 14.41
N ASN A 224 -7.93 -4.24 15.22
CA ASN A 224 -7.30 -4.30 16.55
C ASN A 224 -8.11 -5.04 17.63
N VAL A 225 -9.35 -5.43 17.35
CA VAL A 225 -10.21 -6.14 18.32
C VAL A 225 -9.61 -7.51 18.61
N ASN A 226 -9.28 -7.81 19.88
CA ASN A 226 -8.86 -9.16 20.25
C ASN A 226 -10.06 -10.12 20.17
N VAL A 227 -9.88 -11.32 19.59
CA VAL A 227 -10.95 -12.35 19.46
C VAL A 227 -11.42 -12.90 20.83
N GLY A 228 -10.90 -12.39 21.95
CA GLY A 228 -11.32 -12.74 23.31
C GLY A 228 -12.17 -11.68 24.03
N GLU A 229 -12.40 -10.49 23.45
CA GLU A 229 -13.13 -9.40 24.13
C GLU A 229 -14.61 -9.29 23.75
N THR A 230 -15.09 -10.09 22.79
CA THR A 230 -16.52 -10.18 22.43
C THR A 230 -17.34 -11.15 23.28
N ALA A 231 -16.85 -11.53 24.45
CA ALA A 231 -17.59 -12.31 25.44
C ALA A 231 -17.59 -11.61 26.81
N ALA A 232 -18.30 -10.49 26.91
CA ALA A 232 -18.79 -9.92 28.16
C ALA A 232 -20.13 -9.22 27.93
#